data_AF-A0A519RXI5-F1
#
_entry.id   AF-A0A519RXI5-F1
#
_cell.length_a   1.000
_cell.length_b   1.000
_cell.length_c   1.000
_cell.angle_alpha   90.00
_cell.angle_beta   90.00
_cell.angle_gamma   90.00
#
_symmetry.space_group_name_H-M   'P 1'
#
loop_
_entity.id
_entity.type
_entity.pdbx_description
1 polymer ?
#
loop_
_entity_poly.entity_id
_entity_poly.type
_entity_poly.pdbx_seq_one_letter_code
_entity_poly.pdbx_strand_id
1 'polypeptide(L)'
;MSEHHSHTTEGHEHEEHAGLTKSKIWQVFGILLLITVIEFIIALVILPKGYISHGVGNFLYIALTLVKAFYIVAYFMHLKYEKLGLQLSLTVSFIFIIYFIVLMLIEGGFLNIHMLSH
;
A
#
# COMPACT_ATOMS: atom_id res chain seq x y z
N MET A 1 -60.25 20.91 21.24
CA MET A 1 -59.28 20.84 20.13
C MET A 1 -57.97 21.37 20.69
N SER A 2 -57.09 20.47 21.14
CA SER A 2 -55.78 20.82 21.71
C SER A 2 -54.75 20.34 20.72
N GLU A 3 -54.08 21.27 20.05
CA GLU A 3 -53.00 20.97 19.12
C GLU A 3 -51.80 20.44 19.91
N HIS A 4 -51.53 19.16 19.69
CA HIS A 4 -50.36 18.48 20.23
C HIS A 4 -49.17 18.85 19.33
N HIS A 5 -48.43 19.90 19.71
CA HIS A 5 -47.13 20.18 19.12
C HIS A 5 -46.19 19.02 19.49
N SER A 6 -46.09 18.06 18.59
CA SER A 6 -45.03 17.08 18.58
C SER A 6 -43.73 17.82 18.27
N HIS A 7 -42.95 18.09 19.32
CA HIS A 7 -41.53 18.35 19.18
C HIS A 7 -40.89 17.04 18.70
N THR A 8 -41.00 16.76 17.41
CA THR A 8 -40.15 15.78 16.75
C THR A 8 -38.73 16.24 16.96
N THR A 9 -38.03 15.52 17.84
CA THR A 9 -36.58 15.57 17.98
C THR A 9 -36.00 15.25 16.62
N GLU A 10 -35.77 16.27 15.80
CA GLU A 10 -34.82 16.21 14.71
C GLU A 10 -33.45 16.02 15.35
N GLY A 11 -33.11 14.77 15.63
CA GLY A 11 -31.74 14.32 15.77
C GLY A 11 -31.05 14.40 14.41
N HIS A 12 -30.89 15.63 13.91
CA HIS A 12 -29.77 15.96 13.05
C HIS A 12 -28.49 15.65 13.84
N GLU A 13 -27.46 15.24 13.10
CA GLU A 13 -26.07 15.00 13.57
C GLU A 13 -25.77 13.56 14.02
N HIS A 14 -25.55 12.68 13.03
CA HIS A 14 -24.24 12.08 12.73
C HIS A 14 -24.37 10.97 11.66
N GLU A 15 -25.01 11.28 10.53
CA GLU A 15 -24.44 10.82 9.26
C GLU A 15 -23.10 11.55 9.07
N GLU A 16 -22.17 10.97 8.32
CA GLU A 16 -20.85 11.53 7.97
C GLU A 16 -19.67 11.29 8.91
N HIS A 17 -19.39 10.02 9.24
CA HIS A 17 -17.99 9.59 9.40
C HIS A 17 -17.68 8.44 8.44
N ALA A 18 -17.66 8.77 7.15
CA ALA A 18 -17.02 7.99 6.09
C ALA A 18 -15.47 7.97 6.20
N GLY A 19 -14.93 8.03 7.42
CA GLY A 19 -13.52 7.94 7.73
C GLY A 19 -13.29 6.75 8.65
N LEU A 20 -12.23 5.98 8.42
CA LEU A 20 -11.89 4.84 9.27
C LEU A 20 -11.95 5.25 10.75
N THR A 21 -12.72 4.49 11.53
CA THR A 21 -12.78 4.70 12.99
C THR A 21 -11.37 4.59 13.58
N LYS A 22 -11.05 5.44 14.57
CA LYS A 22 -9.72 5.51 15.20
C LYS A 22 -9.16 4.12 15.60
N SER A 23 -10.05 3.23 16.04
CA SER A 23 -9.74 1.83 16.36
C SER A 23 -9.17 1.04 15.17
N LYS A 24 -9.75 1.18 13.97
CA LYS A 24 -9.23 0.49 12.77
C LYS A 24 -7.89 1.03 12.32
N ILE A 25 -7.64 2.33 12.44
CA ILE A 25 -6.34 2.92 12.09
C ILE A 25 -5.25 2.30 12.97
N TRP A 26 -5.49 2.20 14.27
CA TRP A 26 -4.54 1.61 15.21
C TRP A 26 -4.32 0.11 14.96
N GLN A 27 -5.37 -0.61 14.59
CA GLN A 27 -5.27 -2.02 14.20
C GLN A 27 -4.41 -2.21 12.94
N VAL A 28 -4.68 -1.45 11.87
CA VAL A 28 -3.92 -1.54 10.62
C VAL A 28 -2.47 -1.07 10.82
N PHE A 29 -2.27 -0.02 11.60
CA PHE A 29 -0.93 0.44 12.00
C PHE A 29 -0.14 -0.68 12.70
N GLY A 30 -0.74 -1.39 13.66
CA GLY A 30 -0.10 -2.51 14.33
C GLY A 30 0.29 -3.65 13.37
N ILE A 31 -0.58 -3.97 12.41
CA ILE A 31 -0.29 -4.98 11.38
C ILE A 31 0.87 -4.54 10.48
N LEU A 32 0.86 -3.28 10.02
CA LEU A 32 1.93 -2.73 9.19
C LEU A 32 3.27 -2.68 9.93
N LEU A 33 3.24 -2.31 11.21
CA LEU A 33 4.42 -2.31 12.07
C LEU A 33 4.99 -3.73 12.20
N LEU A 34 4.13 -4.72 12.45
CA LEU A 34 4.54 -6.11 12.55
C LEU A 34 5.18 -6.61 11.25
N ILE A 35 4.56 -6.36 10.09
CA ILE A 35 5.13 -6.73 8.78
C ILE A 35 6.49 -6.07 8.60
N THR A 36 6.62 -4.78 8.95
CA THR A 36 7.87 -4.03 8.80
C THR A 36 8.98 -4.58 9.71
N VAL A 37 8.67 -4.94 10.95
CA VAL A 37 9.64 -5.57 11.86
C VAL A 37 10.10 -6.92 11.30
N ILE A 38 9.19 -7.73 10.78
CA ILE A 38 9.53 -9.01 10.15
C ILE A 38 10.43 -8.80 8.93
N GLU A 39 10.12 -7.84 8.07
CA GLU A 39 10.95 -7.46 6.91
C GLU A 39 12.38 -7.09 7.35
N PHE A 40 12.54 -6.27 8.38
CA PHE A 40 13.86 -5.91 8.90
C PHE A 40 14.61 -7.11 9.47
N ILE A 41 13.93 -8.03 10.16
CA ILE A 41 14.57 -9.27 10.65
C ILE A 41 15.04 -10.12 9.47
N ILE A 42 14.22 -10.25 8.42
CA ILE A 42 14.61 -10.98 7.20
C ILE A 42 15.84 -10.34 6.57
N ALA A 43 15.80 -9.02 6.35
CA ALA A 43 16.86 -8.28 5.66
C ALA A 43 18.17 -8.21 6.46
N LEU A 44 18.11 -7.97 7.78
CA LEU A 44 19.30 -7.72 8.61
C LEU A 44 19.81 -8.97 9.34
N VAL A 45 18.96 -9.98 9.57
CA VAL A 45 19.34 -11.16 10.36
C VAL A 45 19.39 -12.42 9.50
N ILE A 46 18.36 -12.68 8.71
CA ILE A 46 18.22 -13.97 7.99
C ILE A 46 19.12 -14.00 6.75
N LEU A 47 19.11 -12.93 5.94
CA LEU A 47 19.96 -12.81 4.75
C LEU A 47 21.46 -12.83 5.08
N PRO A 48 21.97 -12.05 6.08
CA PRO A 48 23.40 -11.99 6.35
C PRO A 48 23.93 -13.22 7.07
N LYS A 49 23.10 -13.91 7.88
CA LYS A 49 23.52 -15.12 8.61
C LYS A 49 23.37 -16.40 7.79
N GLY A 50 22.84 -16.34 6.57
CA GLY A 50 22.78 -17.47 5.64
C GLY A 50 21.83 -18.60 6.05
N TYR A 51 20.85 -18.35 6.92
CA TYR A 51 19.88 -19.37 7.35
C TYR A 51 18.97 -19.86 6.20
N ILE A 52 18.78 -19.03 5.18
CA ILE A 52 17.93 -19.30 4.01
C ILE A 52 18.71 -18.86 2.75
N SER A 53 18.52 -19.58 1.64
CA SER A 53 19.07 -19.19 0.34
C SER A 53 18.66 -17.75 -0.02
N HIS A 54 19.62 -16.93 -0.44
CA HIS A 54 19.39 -15.52 -0.78
C HIS A 54 18.22 -15.30 -1.76
N GLY A 55 17.96 -16.26 -2.66
CA GLY A 55 16.83 -16.19 -3.59
C GLY A 55 15.47 -16.25 -2.88
N VAL A 56 15.32 -17.16 -1.90
CA VAL A 56 14.06 -17.32 -1.14
C VAL A 56 13.89 -16.16 -0.16
N GLY A 57 14.97 -15.72 0.48
CA GLY A 57 14.95 -14.58 1.38
C GLY A 57 14.55 -13.27 0.68
N ASN A 58 15.13 -12.99 -0.50
CA ASN A 58 14.77 -11.82 -1.31
C ASN A 58 13.32 -11.89 -1.79
N PHE A 59 12.87 -13.06 -2.27
CA PHE A 59 11.49 -13.22 -2.72
C PHE A 59 10.50 -12.94 -1.58
N LEU A 60 10.75 -13.50 -0.39
CA LEU A 60 9.88 -13.28 0.77
C LEU A 60 9.88 -11.82 1.22
N TYR A 61 11.04 -11.18 1.25
CA TYR A 61 11.17 -9.76 1.57
C TYR A 61 10.33 -8.90 0.61
N ILE A 62 10.51 -9.08 -0.70
CA ILE A 62 9.76 -8.35 -1.73
C ILE A 62 8.25 -8.59 -1.58
N ALA A 63 7.83 -9.85 -1.37
CA ALA A 63 6.42 -10.19 -1.20
C ALA A 63 5.80 -9.49 0.03
N LEU A 64 6.50 -9.48 1.17
CA LEU A 64 6.04 -8.76 2.37
C LEU A 64 5.97 -7.25 2.13
N THR A 65 6.93 -6.67 1.42
CA THR A 65 6.91 -5.24 1.06
C THR A 65 5.69 -4.90 0.20
N LEU A 66 5.34 -5.75 -0.78
CA LEU A 66 4.17 -5.55 -1.62
C LEU A 66 2.85 -5.63 -0.82
N VAL A 67 2.74 -6.60 0.09
CA VAL A 67 1.58 -6.72 0.99
C VAL A 67 1.45 -5.47 1.86
N LYS A 68 2.55 -5.01 2.46
CA LYS A 68 2.58 -3.77 3.25
C LYS A 68 2.12 -2.57 2.42
N ALA A 69 2.66 -2.39 1.22
CA ALA A 69 2.28 -1.31 0.31
C ALA A 69 0.78 -1.34 -0.03
N PHE A 70 0.23 -2.52 -0.31
CA PHE A 70 -1.21 -2.68 -0.55
C PHE A 70 -2.04 -2.24 0.67
N TYR A 71 -1.67 -2.64 1.89
CA TYR A 71 -2.36 -2.20 3.10
C TYR A 71 -2.29 -0.68 3.32
N ILE A 72 -1.15 -0.05 3.02
CA ILE A 72 -1.01 1.41 3.10
C ILE A 72 -1.96 2.09 2.12
N VAL A 73 -1.94 1.67 0.85
CA VAL A 73 -2.78 2.25 -0.21
C VAL A 73 -4.27 2.02 0.09
N ALA A 74 -4.66 0.83 0.53
CA ALA A 74 -6.06 0.52 0.80
C ALA A 74 -6.63 1.25 2.03
N TYR A 75 -5.85 1.39 3.11
CA TYR A 75 -6.35 1.89 4.40
C TYR A 75 -5.88 3.31 4.76
N PHE A 76 -4.63 3.69 4.47
CA PHE A 76 -4.11 5.02 4.81
C PHE A 76 -4.32 6.04 3.72
N MET A 77 -4.33 5.64 2.44
CA MET A 77 -4.72 6.53 1.34
C MET A 77 -6.24 6.58 1.13
N HIS A 78 -7.04 5.94 2.00
CA HIS A 78 -8.52 5.93 1.97
C HIS A 78 -9.15 5.35 0.67
N LEU A 79 -8.34 4.86 -0.27
CA LEU A 79 -8.78 4.41 -1.60
C LEU A 79 -9.82 3.28 -1.59
N LYS A 80 -9.96 2.55 -0.48
CA LYS A 80 -10.98 1.51 -0.33
C LYS A 80 -12.42 2.06 -0.28
N TYR A 81 -12.61 3.32 0.12
CA TYR A 81 -13.94 3.93 0.29
C TYR A 81 -14.12 5.21 -0.55
N GLU A 82 -13.14 5.57 -1.37
CA GLU A 82 -13.11 6.83 -2.11
C GLU A 82 -13.18 6.68 -3.62
N LYS A 83 -13.32 7.82 -4.32
CA LYS A 83 -13.69 7.92 -5.72
C LYS A 83 -12.80 7.06 -6.63
N LEU A 84 -13.42 6.21 -7.43
CA LEU A 84 -12.77 5.33 -8.42
C LEU A 84 -11.74 6.06 -9.32
N GLY A 85 -11.91 7.36 -9.56
CA GLY A 85 -10.96 8.18 -10.32
C GLY A 85 -9.58 8.32 -9.66
N LEU A 86 -9.50 8.42 -8.33
CA LEU A 86 -8.22 8.48 -7.60
C LEU A 86 -7.50 7.13 -7.67
N GLN A 87 -8.24 6.03 -7.52
CA GLN A 87 -7.69 4.68 -7.66
C GLN A 87 -7.18 4.41 -9.08
N LEU A 88 -7.92 4.84 -10.10
CA LEU A 88 -7.51 4.70 -11.50
C LEU A 88 -6.25 5.53 -11.80
N SER A 89 -6.19 6.79 -11.37
CA SER A 89 -5.02 7.66 -11.56
C SER A 89 -3.76 7.05 -10.94
N LEU A 90 -3.86 6.53 -9.71
CA LEU A 90 -2.75 5.89 -9.02
C LEU A 90 -2.30 4.62 -9.76
N THR A 91 -3.26 3.80 -10.20
CA THR A 91 -3.00 2.54 -10.92
C THR A 91 -2.28 2.81 -12.25
N VAL A 92 -2.74 3.79 -13.03
CA VAL A 92 -2.11 4.19 -14.29
C VAL A 92 -0.69 4.69 -14.03
N SER A 93 -0.47 5.48 -12.97
CA SER A 93 0.87 5.95 -12.60
C SER A 93 1.82 4.80 -12.25
N PHE A 94 1.37 3.80 -11.49
CA PHE A 94 2.18 2.60 -11.20
C PHE A 94 2.49 1.78 -12.45
N ILE A 95 1.52 1.57 -13.34
CA ILE A 95 1.73 0.85 -14.60
C ILE A 95 2.78 1.58 -15.45
N PHE A 96 2.68 2.91 -15.54
CA PHE A 96 3.64 3.74 -16.27
C PHE A 96 5.05 3.60 -15.70
N ILE A 97 5.21 3.64 -14.37
CA ILE A 97 6.53 3.47 -13.72
C ILE A 97 7.11 2.10 -14.03
N ILE A 98 6.34 1.03 -13.92
CA ILE A 98 6.81 -0.33 -14.22
C ILE A 98 7.23 -0.43 -15.69
N TYR A 99 6.40 0.07 -16.60
CA TYR A 99 6.71 0.11 -18.03
C TYR A 99 8.00 0.89 -18.32
N PHE A 100 8.16 2.06 -17.70
CA PHE A 100 9.35 2.89 -17.85
C PHE A 100 10.62 2.21 -17.33
N ILE A 101 10.56 1.55 -16.17
CA ILE A 101 11.66 0.77 -15.62
C ILE A 101 12.10 -0.33 -16.60
N VAL A 102 11.14 -1.07 -17.17
CA VAL A 102 11.42 -2.11 -18.16
C VAL A 102 12.07 -1.53 -19.42
N LEU A 103 11.56 -0.41 -19.93
CA LEU A 103 12.15 0.27 -21.09
C LEU A 103 13.60 0.68 -20.82
N MET A 104 13.86 1.30 -19.66
CA MET A 104 15.21 1.72 -19.26
C MET A 104 16.15 0.54 -19.06
N LEU A 105 15.67 -0.61 -18.57
CA LEU A 105 16.45 -1.85 -18.47
C LEU A 105 16.83 -2.42 -19.83
N ILE A 106 15.91 -2.39 -20.80
CA ILE A 106 16.16 -2.86 -22.17
C ILE A 106 17.18 -1.95 -22.87
N GLU A 107 16.92 -0.64 -22.89
CA GLU A 107 17.79 0.35 -23.53
C GLU A 107 19.17 0.40 -22.85
N GLY A 108 19.20 0.38 -21.52
CA GLY A 108 20.45 0.32 -20.75
C GLY A 108 21.25 -0.95 -21.03
N GLY A 109 20.59 -2.11 -21.15
CA GLY A 109 21.23 -3.36 -21.53
C GLY A 109 21.79 -3.34 -22.95
N PHE A 110 21.03 -2.81 -23.91
CA PHE A 110 21.48 -2.66 -25.30
C PHE A 110 22.71 -1.76 -25.40
N LEU A 111 22.69 -0.59 -24.75
CA LEU A 111 23.83 0.33 -24.71
C LEU A 111 25.06 -0.29 -24.05
N ASN A 112 24.88 -1.04 -22.95
CA ASN A 112 25.99 -1.70 -22.27
C ASN A 112 26.69 -2.72 -23.16
N ILE A 113 25.94 -3.56 -23.86
CA ILE A 113 26.47 -4.57 -24.79
C ILE A 113 27.17 -3.91 -25.98
N HIS A 114 26.56 -2.87 -26.57
CA HIS A 114 27.13 -2.18 -27.73
C HIS A 114 28.43 -1.42 -27.38
N MET A 115 28.47 -0.74 -26.23
CA MET A 115 29.67 -0.04 -25.74
C MET A 115 30.82 -0.98 -25.35
N LEU A 116 30.53 -2.21 -24.92
CA LEU A 116 31.54 -3.23 -24.61
C LEU A 116 32.03 -3.98 -25.86
N SER A 117 31.33 -3.87 -26.99
CA SER A 117 31.68 -4.54 -28.25
C SER A 117 32.61 -3.74 -29.16
N HIS A 118 32.98 -2.52 -28.75
CA HIS A 118 33.98 -1.65 -29.37
C HIS A 118 35.16 -1.42 -28.42
#